data_AF-A0A2P5XPH5-F1
#
_entry.id   AF-A0A2P5XPH5-F1
#
_cell.length_a   1.000
_cell.length_b   1.000
_cell.length_c   1.000
_cell.angle_alpha   90.00
_cell.angle_beta   90.00
_cell.angle_gamma   90.00
#
_symmetry.space_group_name_H-M   'P 1'
#
loop_
_entity.id
_entity.type
_entity.pdbx_description
1 polymer ?
#
loop_
_entity_poly.entity_id
_entity_poly.type
_entity_poly.pdbx_seq_one_letter_code
_entity_poly.pdbx_strand_id
1 'polypeptide(L)'
;MFRRHLTSLKNFKLMLTESGGTRRVRGRTLLIDLYDLDPVERVKDRERVGTSSRQKQKFTYTAGSRSFASVAEAEEVKSGQKVGRLQPFEITHRKKDGSPMTSKAGEIMKLKEKKAEYEAIASTDSSVILRTLITKLSLKFWVLKAEAAEREAEAAAREAEAAAMAAEQSKKYNDLQLQLQQMMQMFQQSQKSQF
;
A
#
# COMPACT_ATOMS: atom_id res chain seq x y z
N MET A 1 28.47 13.77 -58.39
CA MET A 1 27.31 14.69 -58.46
C MET A 1 26.65 14.73 -57.09
N PHE A 2 26.50 15.91 -56.49
CA PHE A 2 25.30 16.37 -55.75
C PHE A 2 25.61 17.75 -55.13
N ARG A 3 25.29 18.81 -55.90
CA ARG A 3 24.94 20.12 -55.33
C ARG A 3 23.58 19.99 -54.63
N ARG A 4 23.34 20.88 -53.66
CA ARG A 4 22.14 21.11 -52.79
C ARG A 4 22.43 20.59 -51.36
N HIS A 5 22.76 21.41 -50.36
CA HIS A 5 21.86 22.39 -49.74
C HIS A 5 22.68 23.41 -48.89
N LEU A 6 23.02 24.57 -49.48
CA LEU A 6 23.56 25.74 -48.74
C LEU A 6 22.46 26.63 -48.14
N THR A 7 21.21 26.14 -48.10
CA THR A 7 20.05 26.88 -47.59
C THR A 7 19.73 26.55 -46.12
N SER A 8 20.27 25.48 -45.53
CA SER A 8 19.97 25.10 -44.14
C SER A 8 20.66 26.01 -43.11
N LEU A 9 21.94 26.35 -43.31
CA LEU A 9 22.71 27.18 -42.37
C LEU A 9 22.28 28.66 -42.36
N LYS A 10 21.87 29.21 -43.51
CA LYS A 10 21.33 30.57 -43.57
C LYS A 10 19.98 30.68 -42.85
N ASN A 11 19.16 29.63 -42.92
CA ASN A 11 17.89 29.58 -42.21
C ASN A 11 18.08 29.45 -40.68
N PHE A 12 19.15 28.80 -40.21
CA PHE A 12 19.46 28.75 -38.77
C PHE A 12 19.89 30.10 -38.21
N LYS A 13 20.60 30.90 -39.03
CA LYS A 13 21.01 32.27 -38.66
C LYS A 13 19.82 33.23 -38.57
N LEU A 14 18.81 33.05 -39.43
CA LEU A 14 17.61 33.91 -39.46
C LEU A 14 16.62 33.57 -38.32
N MET A 15 16.56 32.30 -37.90
CA MET A 15 15.73 31.83 -36.78
C MET A 15 16.20 32.31 -35.39
N LEU A 16 17.45 32.74 -35.25
CA LEU A 16 18.01 33.23 -33.98
C LEU A 16 18.02 34.76 -33.85
N THR A 17 17.81 35.49 -34.95
CA THR A 17 17.69 36.95 -34.93
C THR A 17 16.29 37.44 -34.61
N GLU A 18 15.26 36.59 -34.74
CA GLU A 18 13.86 36.96 -34.51
C GLU A 18 13.28 36.53 -33.16
N SER A 19 14.00 35.77 -32.32
CA SER A 19 13.53 35.47 -30.97
C SER A 19 13.82 36.65 -30.02
N GLY A 20 13.04 37.72 -30.17
CA GLY A 20 12.80 38.66 -29.10
C GLY A 20 12.20 37.92 -27.91
N GLY A 21 13.03 37.58 -26.92
CA GLY A 21 12.62 36.74 -25.82
C GLY A 21 13.55 36.87 -24.62
N THR A 22 13.07 37.58 -23.61
CA THR A 22 13.63 37.70 -22.27
C THR A 22 13.93 36.33 -21.64
N ARG A 23 15.17 35.87 -21.76
CA ARG A 23 15.66 34.72 -20.98
C ARG A 23 16.91 35.14 -20.22
N ARG A 24 16.80 35.22 -18.89
CA ARG A 24 17.95 35.43 -17.99
C ARG A 24 18.88 34.22 -18.08
N VAL A 25 19.75 34.20 -19.08
CA VAL A 25 20.88 33.28 -19.15
C VAL A 25 21.95 33.85 -18.22
N ARG A 26 22.04 33.29 -17.01
CA ARG A 26 23.19 33.53 -16.13
C ARG A 26 24.45 33.19 -16.93
N GLY A 27 25.30 34.21 -17.06
CA GLY A 27 26.44 34.25 -17.97
C GLY A 27 27.24 32.97 -18.01
N ARG A 28 27.21 32.33 -19.17
CA ARG A 28 28.41 31.75 -19.74
C ARG A 28 28.85 32.77 -20.77
N THR A 29 29.91 33.52 -20.49
CA THR A 29 30.72 34.01 -21.61
C THR A 29 30.98 32.80 -22.49
N LEU A 30 30.70 32.94 -23.78
CA LEU A 30 30.80 31.82 -24.69
C LEU A 30 32.22 31.29 -24.56
N LEU A 31 32.35 29.96 -24.53
CA LEU A 31 33.62 29.25 -24.43
C LEU A 31 34.69 29.83 -25.39
N ILE A 32 34.26 30.46 -26.48
CA ILE A 32 35.03 31.18 -27.49
C ILE A 32 35.88 32.31 -26.88
N ASP A 33 35.29 33.21 -26.10
CA ASP A 33 36.01 34.30 -25.42
C ASP A 33 37.03 33.74 -24.40
N LEU A 34 36.84 32.48 -24.00
CA LEU A 34 37.71 31.74 -23.10
C LEU A 34 38.92 31.06 -23.79
N TYR A 35 39.09 31.20 -25.11
CA TYR A 35 40.32 30.79 -25.80
C TYR A 35 41.15 31.96 -26.36
N ASP A 36 40.57 33.16 -26.48
CA ASP A 36 41.22 34.33 -27.09
C ASP A 36 41.98 35.26 -26.11
N LEU A 37 42.31 34.79 -24.90
CA LEU A 37 43.02 35.58 -23.88
C LEU A 37 44.30 34.83 -23.52
N ASP A 38 45.38 35.58 -23.30
CA ASP A 38 46.65 35.00 -22.92
C ASP A 38 46.51 34.18 -21.62
N PRO A 39 47.02 32.94 -21.60
CA PRO A 39 46.82 32.02 -20.48
C PRO A 39 47.35 32.54 -19.14
N VAL A 40 48.35 33.43 -19.18
CA VAL A 40 48.92 34.08 -17.99
C VAL A 40 47.93 35.10 -17.38
N GLU A 41 47.18 35.84 -18.21
CA GLU A 41 46.18 36.80 -17.73
C GLU A 41 44.94 36.09 -17.18
N ARG A 42 44.54 34.97 -17.81
CA ARG A 42 43.42 34.12 -17.34
C ARG A 42 43.62 33.62 -15.91
N VAL A 43 44.84 33.22 -15.56
CA VAL A 43 45.16 32.71 -14.22
C VAL A 43 45.11 33.85 -13.20
N LYS A 44 45.66 35.02 -13.53
CA LYS A 44 45.64 36.21 -12.67
C LYS A 44 44.24 36.72 -12.39
N ASP A 45 43.38 36.75 -13.42
CA ASP A 45 41.99 37.17 -13.26
C ASP A 45 41.19 36.18 -12.41
N ARG A 46 41.41 34.87 -12.59
CA ARG A 46 40.75 33.85 -11.77
C ARG A 46 41.14 33.96 -10.30
N GLU A 47 42.41 34.23 -10.02
CA GLU A 47 42.91 34.41 -8.65
C GLU A 47 42.33 35.68 -8.01
N ARG A 48 42.31 36.80 -8.75
CA ARG A 48 41.71 38.07 -8.31
C ARG A 48 40.21 37.97 -8.08
N VAL A 49 39.49 37.24 -8.93
CA VAL A 49 38.05 36.97 -8.76
C VAL A 49 37.83 36.08 -7.54
N GLY A 50 38.67 35.06 -7.33
CA GLY A 50 38.62 34.19 -6.17
C GLY A 50 38.83 34.93 -4.84
N THR A 51 39.83 35.82 -4.79
CA THR A 51 40.14 36.61 -3.57
C THR A 51 39.06 37.64 -3.29
N SER A 52 38.62 38.41 -4.28
CA SER A 52 37.55 39.41 -4.08
C SER A 52 36.19 38.78 -3.76
N SER A 53 35.92 37.57 -4.26
CA SER A 53 34.72 36.80 -3.89
C SER A 53 34.78 36.33 -2.44
N ARG A 54 35.91 35.76 -1.99
CA ARG A 54 36.14 35.38 -0.59
C ARG A 54 36.11 36.58 0.36
N GLN A 55 36.63 37.72 -0.07
CA GLN A 55 36.66 38.95 0.72
C GLN A 55 35.25 39.56 0.89
N LYS A 56 34.34 39.32 -0.06
CA LYS A 56 32.92 39.70 0.02
C LYS A 56 32.05 38.69 0.78
N GLN A 57 32.62 37.56 1.21
CA GLN A 57 31.92 36.58 2.04
C GLN A 57 31.75 37.17 3.46
N LYS A 58 30.55 37.67 3.76
CA LYS A 58 30.23 38.38 5.01
C LYS A 58 30.22 37.52 6.28
N PHE A 59 30.40 36.21 6.13
CA PHE A 59 30.38 35.26 7.25
C PHE A 59 31.69 34.47 7.24
N THR A 60 32.62 34.88 8.09
CA THR A 60 33.73 34.04 8.52
C THR A 60 33.11 32.84 9.21
N TYR A 61 33.21 31.66 8.58
CA TYR A 61 32.86 30.43 9.25
C TYR A 61 33.90 30.15 10.34
N THR A 62 33.77 30.80 11.49
CA THR A 62 34.58 30.51 12.68
C THR A 62 33.75 29.67 13.63
N ALA A 63 33.38 28.46 13.23
CA ALA A 63 32.57 27.59 14.09
C ALA A 63 32.66 26.10 13.72
N GLY A 64 33.83 25.51 13.44
CA GLY A 64 34.03 24.04 13.33
C GLY A 64 32.82 23.21 12.85
N SER A 65 32.51 23.24 11.56
CA SER A 65 31.41 22.47 10.98
C SER A 65 31.91 21.07 10.92
N ARG A 66 31.46 20.23 11.83
CA ARG A 66 31.37 18.82 11.48
C ARG A 66 30.53 18.78 10.21
N SER A 67 31.19 18.56 9.08
CA SER A 67 30.49 18.41 7.81
C SER A 67 29.47 17.28 7.98
N PHE A 68 28.35 17.32 7.26
CA PHE A 68 27.37 16.23 7.33
C PHE A 68 28.03 14.86 7.11
N ALA A 69 29.06 14.79 6.26
CA ALA A 69 29.87 13.59 6.05
C ALA A 69 30.62 13.17 7.32
N SER A 70 31.30 14.09 8.00
CA SER A 70 32.03 13.78 9.24
C SER A 70 31.11 13.36 10.39
N VAL A 71 29.89 13.95 10.48
CA VAL A 71 28.88 13.50 11.46
C VAL A 71 28.38 12.11 11.12
N ALA A 72 28.12 11.85 9.84
CA ALA A 72 27.70 10.52 9.39
C ALA A 72 28.77 9.48 9.69
N GLU A 73 30.02 9.69 9.28
CA GLU A 73 31.14 8.76 9.54
C GLU A 73 31.28 8.44 11.04
N ALA A 74 31.23 9.45 11.91
CA ALA A 74 31.30 9.25 13.35
C ALA A 74 30.12 8.43 13.90
N GLU A 75 28.93 8.57 13.30
CA GLU A 75 27.74 7.80 13.69
C GLU A 75 27.72 6.39 13.09
N GLU A 76 28.28 6.20 11.89
CA GLU A 76 28.48 4.86 11.30
C GLU A 76 29.45 4.03 12.15
N VAL A 77 30.52 4.66 12.64
CA VAL A 77 31.48 4.00 13.55
C VAL A 77 30.82 3.60 14.87
N LYS A 78 29.92 4.44 15.41
CA LYS A 78 29.19 4.14 16.65
C LYS A 78 28.10 3.09 16.47
N SER A 79 27.36 3.15 15.37
CA SER A 79 26.24 2.24 15.10
C SER A 79 26.68 0.92 14.44
N GLY A 80 27.90 0.86 13.91
CA GLY A 80 28.44 -0.30 13.21
C GLY A 80 27.80 -0.55 11.83
N GLN A 81 26.97 0.38 11.34
CA GLN A 81 26.21 0.25 10.10
C GLN A 81 26.16 1.58 9.35
N LYS A 82 25.87 1.51 8.04
CA LYS A 82 25.69 2.71 7.21
C LYS A 82 24.48 3.52 7.70
N VAL A 83 24.70 4.81 7.99
CA VAL A 83 23.66 5.69 8.52
C VAL A 83 22.98 6.47 7.41
N GLY A 84 21.64 6.44 7.42
CA GLY A 84 20.83 7.16 6.44
C GLY A 84 20.80 8.66 6.71
N ARG A 85 20.42 9.47 5.72
CA ARG A 85 20.43 10.95 5.82
C ARG A 85 19.66 11.54 7.01
N LEU A 86 18.66 10.83 7.53
CA LEU A 86 17.84 11.27 8.65
C LEU A 86 18.58 11.22 10.00
N GLN A 87 19.50 10.28 10.19
CA GLN A 87 20.23 10.13 11.46
C GLN A 87 21.19 11.30 11.71
N PRO A 88 22.10 11.66 10.77
CA PRO A 88 22.90 12.87 10.92
C PRO A 88 22.06 14.14 11.05
N PHE A 89 20.92 14.23 10.37
CA PHE A 89 19.99 15.36 10.47
C PHE A 89 19.50 15.58 11.91
N GLU A 90 19.12 14.52 12.62
CA GLU A 90 18.73 14.60 14.04
C GLU A 90 19.87 15.09 14.93
N ILE A 91 21.10 14.65 14.68
CA ILE A 91 22.27 15.04 15.46
C ILE A 91 22.60 16.52 15.21
N THR A 92 22.55 16.96 13.95
CA THR A 92 22.91 18.34 13.56
C THR A 92 21.84 19.37 13.85
N HIS A 93 20.59 18.95 14.06
CA HIS A 93 19.45 19.84 14.30
C HIS A 93 18.80 19.66 15.67
N ARG A 94 19.48 18.97 16.59
CA ARG A 94 19.18 19.00 18.02
C ARG A 94 20.15 19.96 18.71
N LYS A 95 19.61 20.75 19.63
CA LYS A 95 20.40 21.54 20.56
C LYS A 95 20.99 20.63 21.66
N LYS A 96 21.89 21.18 22.49
CA LYS A 96 22.51 20.44 23.59
C LYS A 96 21.50 19.99 24.66
N ASP A 97 20.41 20.74 24.84
CA ASP A 97 19.27 20.43 25.69
C ASP A 97 18.33 19.37 25.08
N GLY A 98 18.63 18.85 23.87
CA GLY A 98 17.84 17.82 23.21
C GLY A 98 16.64 18.34 22.40
N SER A 99 16.25 19.60 22.60
CA SER A 99 15.19 20.26 21.83
C SER A 99 15.58 20.46 20.35
N PRO A 100 14.61 20.47 19.42
CA PRO A 100 14.88 20.78 18.02
C PRO A 100 15.39 22.22 17.87
N MET A 101 16.37 22.42 16.99
CA MET A 101 16.95 23.75 16.73
C MET A 101 15.93 24.73 16.15
N THR A 102 14.96 24.24 15.38
CA THR A 102 13.89 25.02 14.75
C THR A 102 12.56 24.28 14.84
N SER A 103 11.44 25.00 14.75
CA SER A 103 10.10 24.39 14.75
C SER A 103 9.93 23.36 13.62
N LYS A 104 10.40 23.69 12.41
CA LYS A 104 10.35 22.80 11.25
C LYS A 104 11.17 21.52 11.44
N ALA A 105 12.34 21.60 12.07
CA ALA A 105 13.09 20.41 12.44
C ALA A 105 12.32 19.55 13.44
N GLY A 106 11.63 20.18 14.39
CA GLY A 106 10.75 19.50 15.34
C GLY A 106 9.59 18.76 14.68
N GLU A 107 8.95 19.36 13.67
CA GLU A 107 7.90 18.69 12.89
C GLU A 107 8.41 17.46 12.16
N ILE A 108 9.58 17.56 11.51
CA ILE A 108 10.21 16.44 10.81
C ILE A 108 10.52 15.28 11.77
N MET A 109 11.02 15.58 12.97
CA MET A 109 11.30 14.57 14.01
C MET A 109 10.02 13.87 14.48
N LYS A 110 8.93 14.61 14.71
CA LYS A 110 7.62 14.04 15.08
C LYS A 110 7.06 13.12 14.00
N LEU A 111 7.27 13.45 12.73
CA LEU A 111 6.82 12.60 11.62
C LEU A 111 7.57 11.25 11.58
N LYS A 112 8.85 11.22 11.96
CA LYS A 112 9.61 9.96 12.09
C LYS A 112 9.07 9.08 13.22
N GLU A 113 8.77 9.66 14.38
CA GLU A 113 8.21 8.93 15.52
C GLU A 113 6.87 8.29 15.15
N LYS A 114 5.98 9.05 14.49
CA LYS A 114 4.73 8.52 13.94
C LYS A 114 4.93 7.41 12.90
N LYS A 115 5.98 7.51 12.07
CA LYS A 115 6.32 6.45 11.13
C LYS A 115 6.73 5.17 11.88
N ALA A 116 7.56 5.29 12.92
CA ALA A 116 7.98 4.16 13.74
C ALA A 116 6.81 3.53 14.51
N GLU A 117 5.89 4.34 15.03
CA GLU A 117 4.63 3.87 15.64
C GLU A 117 3.80 3.07 14.64
N TYR A 118 3.60 3.59 13.42
CA TYR A 118 2.86 2.88 12.37
C TYR A 118 3.55 1.58 11.96
N GLU A 119 4.87 1.58 11.84
CA GLU A 119 5.67 0.40 11.47
C GLU A 119 5.68 -0.66 12.60
N ALA A 120 5.68 -0.24 13.88
CA ALA A 120 5.53 -1.14 15.02
C ALA A 120 4.12 -1.76 15.11
N ILE A 121 3.08 -0.97 14.82
CA ILE A 121 1.69 -1.48 14.72
C ILE A 121 1.57 -2.45 13.54
N ALA A 122 2.18 -2.15 12.39
CA ALA A 122 2.23 -3.05 11.24
C ALA A 122 3.06 -4.32 11.53
N SER A 123 4.10 -4.22 12.36
CA SER A 123 4.92 -5.34 12.84
C SER A 123 4.24 -6.15 13.96
N THR A 124 3.12 -5.68 14.52
CA THR A 124 2.25 -6.49 15.35
C THR A 124 1.48 -7.41 14.42
N ASP A 125 2.01 -8.63 14.30
CA ASP A 125 1.85 -9.54 13.18
C ASP A 125 0.38 -9.77 12.77
N SER A 126 -0.06 -9.04 11.74
CA SER A 126 -1.42 -9.18 11.17
C SER A 126 -1.72 -10.62 10.77
N SER A 127 -0.67 -11.38 10.43
CA SER A 127 -0.75 -12.81 10.12
C SER A 127 -1.23 -13.66 11.31
N VAL A 128 -0.87 -13.29 12.54
CA VAL A 128 -1.28 -13.99 13.77
C VAL A 128 -2.74 -13.69 14.09
N ILE A 129 -3.17 -12.44 13.94
CA ILE A 129 -4.58 -12.03 14.11
C ILE A 129 -5.46 -12.73 13.05
N LEU A 130 -5.05 -12.69 11.78
CA LEU A 130 -5.76 -13.34 10.68
C LEU A 130 -5.87 -14.86 10.90
N ARG A 131 -4.78 -15.53 11.28
CA ARG A 131 -4.77 -16.97 11.57
C ARG A 131 -5.73 -17.33 12.71
N THR A 132 -5.79 -16.51 13.76
CA THR A 132 -6.68 -16.73 14.91
C THR A 132 -8.16 -16.52 14.55
N LEU A 133 -8.47 -15.56 13.67
CA LEU A 133 -9.84 -15.35 13.19
C LEU A 133 -10.29 -16.46 12.24
N ILE A 134 -9.41 -16.90 11.33
CA ILE A 134 -9.69 -17.99 10.37
C ILE A 134 -9.99 -19.30 11.10
N THR A 135 -9.22 -19.66 12.14
CA THR A 135 -9.48 -20.87 12.93
C THR A 135 -10.79 -20.79 13.70
N LYS A 136 -11.12 -19.63 14.30
CA LYS A 136 -12.40 -19.41 14.98
C LYS A 136 -13.60 -19.50 14.03
N LEU A 137 -13.50 -18.90 12.84
CA LEU A 137 -14.55 -18.96 11.81
C LEU A 137 -14.75 -20.40 11.31
N SER A 138 -13.65 -21.12 11.07
CA SER A 138 -13.70 -22.51 10.64
C SER A 138 -14.42 -23.38 11.67
N LEU A 139 -14.07 -23.28 12.95
CA LEU A 139 -14.74 -24.03 14.02
C LEU A 139 -16.24 -23.71 14.11
N LYS A 140 -16.62 -22.43 14.05
CA LYS A 140 -18.04 -22.03 14.06
C LYS A 140 -18.80 -22.62 12.86
N PHE A 141 -18.19 -22.63 11.68
CA PHE A 141 -18.79 -23.23 10.50
C PHE A 141 -19.04 -24.73 10.67
N TRP A 142 -18.07 -25.47 11.20
CA TRP A 142 -18.23 -26.91 11.45
C TRP A 142 -19.32 -27.21 12.47
N VAL A 143 -19.41 -26.43 13.55
CA VAL A 143 -20.46 -26.57 14.57
C VAL A 143 -21.85 -26.32 13.97
N LEU A 144 -22.03 -25.21 13.24
CA LEU A 144 -23.30 -24.89 12.58
C LEU A 144 -23.70 -25.96 11.55
N LYS A 145 -22.72 -26.50 10.83
CA LYS A 145 -22.96 -27.58 9.87
C LYS A 145 -23.42 -28.87 10.55
N ALA A 146 -22.85 -29.21 11.70
CA ALA A 146 -23.27 -30.37 12.49
C ALA A 146 -24.69 -30.17 13.05
N GLU A 147 -24.99 -29.01 13.63
CA GLU A 147 -26.33 -28.70 14.14
C GLU A 147 -27.40 -28.71 13.03
N ALA A 148 -27.07 -28.23 11.83
CA ALA A 148 -27.99 -28.27 10.70
C ALA A 148 -28.30 -29.70 10.27
N ALA A 149 -27.28 -30.56 10.20
CA ALA A 149 -27.46 -31.98 9.87
C ALA A 149 -28.29 -32.72 10.93
N GLU A 150 -28.12 -32.38 12.21
CA GLU A 150 -28.90 -32.96 13.30
C GLU A 150 -30.39 -32.54 13.22
N ARG A 151 -30.67 -31.26 12.94
CA ARG A 151 -32.04 -30.77 12.72
C ARG A 151 -32.70 -31.39 11.49
N GLU A 152 -31.96 -31.61 10.41
CA GLU A 152 -32.48 -32.32 9.23
C GLU A 152 -32.79 -33.78 9.53
N ALA A 153 -31.91 -34.48 10.26
CA ALA A 153 -32.14 -35.86 10.67
C ALA A 153 -33.38 -35.98 11.59
N GLU A 154 -33.55 -35.05 12.53
CA GLU A 154 -34.72 -35.02 13.41
C GLU A 154 -36.01 -34.72 12.63
N ALA A 155 -35.96 -33.79 11.67
CA ALA A 155 -37.10 -33.49 10.80
C ALA A 155 -37.48 -34.70 9.93
N ALA A 156 -36.50 -35.37 9.32
CA ALA A 156 -36.72 -36.58 8.54
C ALA A 156 -37.30 -37.73 9.39
N ALA A 157 -36.84 -37.87 10.64
CA ALA A 157 -37.40 -38.85 11.57
C ALA A 157 -38.88 -38.56 11.89
N ARG A 158 -39.23 -37.30 12.18
CA ARG A 158 -40.63 -36.91 12.43
C ARG A 158 -41.52 -37.10 11.20
N GLU A 159 -41.01 -36.79 10.01
CA GLU A 159 -41.74 -37.02 8.76
C GLU A 159 -41.98 -38.50 8.49
N ALA A 160 -40.95 -39.34 8.70
CA ALA A 160 -41.07 -40.78 8.56
C ALA A 160 -42.07 -41.38 9.57
N GLU A 161 -42.08 -40.89 10.82
CA GLU A 161 -43.04 -41.31 11.84
C GLU A 161 -44.47 -40.90 11.47
N ALA A 162 -44.67 -39.65 11.01
CA ALA A 162 -45.97 -39.18 10.53
C ALA A 162 -46.46 -40.00 9.32
N ALA A 163 -45.56 -40.31 8.38
CA ALA A 163 -45.88 -41.15 7.22
C ALA A 163 -46.24 -42.58 7.63
N ALA A 164 -45.53 -43.16 8.61
CA ALA A 164 -45.84 -44.48 9.14
C ALA A 164 -47.23 -44.51 9.81
N MET A 165 -47.56 -43.51 10.64
CA MET A 165 -48.89 -43.39 11.24
C MET A 165 -49.99 -43.23 10.19
N ALA A 166 -49.77 -42.41 9.16
CA ALA A 166 -50.72 -42.25 8.06
C ALA A 166 -50.92 -43.55 7.26
N ALA A 167 -49.84 -44.29 7.02
CA ALA A 167 -49.89 -45.59 6.35
C ALA A 167 -50.63 -46.66 7.18
N GLU A 168 -50.50 -46.64 8.51
CA GLU A 168 -51.30 -47.52 9.36
C GLU A 168 -52.79 -47.15 9.34
N GLN A 169 -53.14 -45.87 9.39
CA GLN A 169 -54.53 -45.44 9.34
C GLN A 169 -55.19 -45.79 8.00
N SER A 170 -54.47 -45.63 6.89
CA SER A 170 -55.02 -46.01 5.58
C SER A 170 -55.28 -47.51 5.47
N LYS A 171 -54.40 -48.36 6.04
CA LYS A 171 -54.65 -49.81 6.14
C LYS A 171 -55.92 -50.11 6.93
N LYS A 172 -56.07 -49.53 8.12
CA LYS A 172 -57.28 -49.70 8.95
C LYS A 172 -58.56 -49.30 8.20
N TYR A 173 -58.49 -48.20 7.44
CA TYR A 173 -59.62 -47.73 6.63
C TYR A 173 -59.96 -48.68 5.47
N ASN A 174 -58.93 -49.17 4.77
CA ASN A 174 -59.11 -50.13 3.67
C ASN A 174 -59.72 -51.45 4.16
N ASP A 175 -59.26 -51.97 5.31
CA ASP A 175 -59.81 -53.18 5.92
C ASP A 175 -61.29 -53.00 6.28
N LEU A 176 -61.66 -51.83 6.83
CA LEU A 176 -63.06 -51.51 7.14
C LEU A 176 -63.92 -51.47 5.87
N GLN A 177 -63.41 -50.86 4.78
CA GLN A 177 -64.12 -50.85 3.50
C GLN A 177 -64.34 -52.27 2.95
N LEU A 178 -63.34 -53.15 3.06
CA LEU A 178 -63.46 -54.54 2.61
C LEU A 178 -64.55 -55.30 3.39
N GLN A 179 -64.60 -55.13 4.72
CA GLN A 179 -65.65 -55.73 5.55
C GLN A 179 -67.04 -55.24 5.13
N LEU A 180 -67.19 -53.93 4.89
CA LEU A 180 -68.46 -53.35 4.47
C LEU A 180 -68.92 -53.92 3.12
N GLN A 181 -67.99 -54.10 2.18
CA GLN A 181 -68.27 -54.69 0.87
C GLN A 181 -68.75 -56.15 0.98
N GLN A 182 -68.11 -56.96 1.83
CA GLN A 182 -68.53 -58.34 2.08
C GLN A 182 -69.96 -58.40 2.67
N MET A 183 -70.25 -57.52 3.63
CA MET A 183 -71.58 -57.42 4.22
C MET A 183 -72.66 -57.08 3.19
N MET A 184 -72.39 -56.11 2.30
CA MET A 184 -73.31 -55.77 1.20
C MET A 184 -73.57 -56.96 0.27
N GLN A 185 -72.54 -57.75 -0.05
CA GLN A 185 -72.68 -58.88 -0.95
C GLN A 185 -73.51 -60.01 -0.33
N MET A 186 -73.29 -60.32 0.95
CA MET A 186 -74.08 -61.29 1.72
C MET A 186 -75.55 -60.86 1.82
N PHE A 187 -75.81 -59.58 2.10
CA PHE A 187 -77.17 -59.04 2.17
C PHE A 187 -77.92 -59.19 0.84
N GLN A 188 -77.25 -58.84 -0.27
CA GLN A 188 -77.82 -59.00 -1.60
C GLN A 188 -78.11 -60.47 -1.95
N GLN A 189 -77.27 -61.42 -1.52
CA GLN A 189 -77.51 -62.85 -1.73
C GLN A 189 -78.73 -63.34 -0.93
N SER A 190 -78.86 -62.91 0.34
CA SER A 190 -80.01 -63.27 1.17
C SER A 190 -81.33 -62.74 0.61
N GLN A 191 -81.33 -61.57 -0.05
CA GLN A 191 -82.51 -61.03 -0.72
C GLN A 191 -82.89 -61.82 -1.98
N LYS A 192 -81.90 -62.37 -2.70
CA LYS A 192 -82.11 -63.16 -3.92
C LYS A 192 -82.60 -64.59 -3.64
N SER A 193 -82.38 -65.11 -2.44
CA SER A 193 -82.78 -66.47 -2.05
C SER A 193 -84.22 -66.59 -1.53
N GLN A 194 -84.93 -65.46 -1.36
CA GLN A 194 -86.31 -65.42 -0.84
C GLN A 194 -87.39 -65.38 -1.94
N PHE A 195 -86.99 -65.53 -3.21
CA PHE A 195 -87.87 -65.67 -4.39
C PHE A 195 -87.55 -66.95 -5.15
#